data_AF-A0A7W8EAL0-F1
#
_entry.id   AF-A0A7W8EAL0-F1
#
_cell.length_a   1.000
_cell.length_b   1.000
_cell.length_c   1.000
_cell.angle_alpha   90.00
_cell.angle_beta   90.00
_cell.angle_gamma   90.00
#
_symmetry.space_group_name_H-M   'P 1'
#
loop_
_entity.id
_entity.type
_entity.pdbx_description
1 polymer ?
#
loop_
_entity_poly.entity_id
_entity_poly.type
_entity_poly.pdbx_seq_one_letter_code
_entity_poly.pdbx_strand_id
1 'polypeptide(L)' 'MKPQEYREIYTVMGNTPYQVEEGSLKGLSSDGGVLRKGRIVWVEKRLGKRSPQTLISAYAEEIGLISLDPRFLIAGL' A
#
# COMPACT_ATOMS: atom_id res chain seq x y z
N MET A 1 3.59 -6.85 -12.79
CA MET A 1 4.57 -7.59 -11.96
C MET A 1 4.89 -6.77 -10.73
N LYS A 2 4.90 -7.39 -9.54
CA LYS A 2 5.25 -6.74 -8.27
C LYS A 2 6.77 -6.47 -8.18
N PRO A 3 7.22 -5.30 -7.68
CA PRO A 3 8.65 -5.05 -7.47
C PRO A 3 9.27 -6.02 -6.45
N GLN A 4 10.56 -6.33 -6.62
CA GLN A 4 11.25 -7.36 -5.83
C GLN A 4 11.44 -6.96 -4.36
N GLU A 5 11.44 -5.66 -4.07
CA GLU A 5 11.65 -5.11 -2.74
C GLU A 5 10.39 -5.24 -1.85
N TYR A 6 9.20 -5.34 -2.44
CA TYR A 6 7.92 -5.39 -1.73
C TYR A 6 7.59 -6.82 -1.30
N ARG A 7 8.24 -7.34 -0.27
CA ARG A 7 8.19 -8.77 0.08
C ARG A 7 7.20 -9.11 1.20
N GLU A 8 6.95 -8.15 2.08
CA GLU A 8 6.14 -8.41 3.27
C GLU A 8 4.66 -8.27 2.96
N ILE A 9 3.87 -9.26 3.37
CA ILE A 9 2.45 -9.36 3.02
C ILE A 9 1.61 -8.80 4.16
N TYR A 10 0.72 -7.88 3.82
CA TYR A 10 -0.24 -7.31 4.76
C TYR A 10 -1.65 -7.38 4.20
N THR A 11 -2.62 -7.54 5.11
CA THR A 11 -4.04 -7.49 4.79
C THR A 11 -4.61 -6.16 5.25
N VAL A 12 -5.44 -5.54 4.42
CA VAL A 12 -6.17 -4.32 4.77
C VAL A 12 -7.32 -4.66 5.72
N MET A 13 -7.31 -4.11 6.93
CA MET A 13 -8.28 -4.38 8.00
C MET A 13 -9.64 -3.69 7.82
N GLY A 14 -9.69 -2.63 7.01
CA GLY A 14 -10.88 -1.82 6.77
C GLY A 14 -10.88 -1.20 5.38
N ASN A 15 -11.93 -0.45 5.04
CA ASN A 15 -11.88 0.35 3.82
C ASN A 15 -10.98 1.56 4.07
N THR A 16 -9.84 1.65 3.38
CA THR A 16 -8.83 2.68 3.61
C THR A 16 -8.55 3.47 2.33
N PRO A 17 -8.43 4.80 2.39
CA PRO A 17 -7.99 5.56 1.24
C PRO A 17 -6.54 5.22 0.90
N TYR A 18 -6.22 5.23 -0.39
CA TYR A 18 -4.86 5.16 -0.90
C TYR A 18 -4.65 6.25 -1.95
N GLN A 19 -3.39 6.58 -2.19
CA GLN A 19 -2.97 7.42 -3.29
C GLN A 19 -2.05 6.60 -4.19
N VAL A 20 -2.19 6.67 -5.51
CA VAL A 20 -1.22 6.04 -6.42
C VAL A 20 0.11 6.80 -6.33
N GLU A 21 1.22 6.07 -6.16
CA GLU A 21 2.55 6.68 -6.23
C GLU A 21 2.89 6.97 -7.68
N GLU A 22 3.05 8.25 -8.01
CA GLU A 22 3.28 8.71 -9.37
C GLU A 22 4.72 8.41 -9.81
N GLY A 23 4.95 7.17 -10.25
CA GLY A 23 6.28 6.66 -10.61
C GLY A 23 6.48 6.26 -12.08
N SER A 24 5.47 6.32 -12.96
CA SER A 24 5.70 5.80 -14.33
C SER A 24 4.77 6.23 -15.47
N LEU A 25 3.77 7.10 -15.28
CA LEU A 25 2.93 7.53 -16.40
C LEU A 25 2.73 9.04 -16.37
N LYS A 26 3.41 9.71 -17.31
CA LYS A 26 3.29 11.14 -17.58
C LYS A 26 1.82 11.58 -17.57
N GLY A 27 1.45 12.42 -16.60
CA GLY A 27 0.41 13.43 -16.78
C GLY A 27 -1.03 12.99 -16.54
N LEU A 28 -1.29 11.97 -15.71
CA LEU A 28 -2.63 11.72 -15.19
C LEU A 28 -2.64 12.00 -13.69
N SER A 29 -3.53 12.93 -13.31
CA SER A 29 -3.82 13.39 -11.96
C SER A 29 -3.68 12.29 -10.91
N SER A 30 -3.12 12.62 -9.75
CA SER A 30 -2.92 11.73 -8.60
C SER A 30 -4.21 10.98 -8.24
N ASP A 31 -4.45 9.84 -8.88
CA ASP A 31 -5.71 9.12 -8.77
C ASP A 31 -5.69 8.38 -7.43
N GLY A 32 -6.54 8.83 -6.53
CA GLY A 32 -6.73 8.24 -5.22
C GLY A 32 -7.93 7.30 -5.26
N GLY A 33 -7.93 6.30 -4.39
CA GLY A 33 -9.05 5.37 -4.31
C GLY A 33 -9.27 4.85 -2.91
N VAL A 34 -10.20 3.89 -2.79
CA VAL A 34 -10.45 3.18 -1.54
C VAL A 34 -10.09 1.72 -1.73
N LEU A 35 -9.10 1.25 -0.99
CA LEU A 35 -8.79 -0.17 -0.85
C LEU A 35 -9.83 -0.80 0.06
N ARG A 36 -10.49 -1.86 -0.43
CA ARG A 36 -11.48 -2.60 0.34
C ARG A 36 -10.81 -3.47 1.40
N LYS A 37 -11.50 -3.67 2.53
CA LYS A 37 -11.13 -4.65 3.55
C LYS A 37 -10.85 -6.03 2.95
N GLY A 38 -9.83 -6.72 3.45
CA GLY A 38 -9.43 -8.05 3.02
C GLY A 38 -8.53 -8.07 1.78
N ARG A 39 -8.28 -6.91 1.15
CA ARG A 39 -7.26 -6.82 0.10
C ARG A 39 -5.88 -7.11 0.67
N ILE A 40 -5.08 -7.80 -0.12
CA ILE A 40 -3.66 -8.06 0.18
C ILE A 40 -2.83 -6.98 -0.51
N VAL A 41 -1.90 -6.42 0.25
CA VAL A 41 -0.88 -5.50 -0.25
C VAL A 41 0.49 -6.02 0.18
N TRP A 42 1.51 -5.67 -0.60
CA TRP A 42 2.88 -5.96 -0.27
C TRP A 42 3.58 -4.67 0.13
N VAL A 43 4.45 -4.71 1.12
CA VAL A 43 5.23 -3.55 1.57
C VAL A 43 6.72 -3.86 1.49
N GLU A 44 7.53 -2.81 1.31
CA GLU A 44 8.99 -2.92 1.15
C GLU A 44 9.65 -3.56 2.39
N LYS A 45 9.22 -3.16 3.59
CA LYS A 45 9.81 -3.59 4.86
C LYS A 45 8.72 -3.82 5.89
N ARG A 46 8.98 -4.70 6.86
CA ARG A 46 8.05 -4.93 7.98
C ARG A 46 7.79 -3.63 8.70
N LEU A 47 6.53 -3.31 8.88
CA LEU A 47 6.08 -2.19 9.70
C LEU A 47 6.43 -2.52 11.15
N GLY A 48 7.44 -1.83 11.69
CA GLY A 48 7.78 -1.91 13.10
C GLY A 48 6.66 -1.35 13.98
N LYS A 49 6.64 -1.72 15.27
CA LYS A 49 5.63 -1.27 16.25
C LYS A 49 5.49 0.25 16.42
N ARG A 50 6.41 1.06 15.86
CA ARG A 50 6.46 2.51 15.99
C ARG A 50 7.10 3.18 14.77
N SER A 51 6.67 2.85 13.56
CA SER A 51 6.98 3.76 12.44
C SER A 51 6.10 5.00 12.60
N PRO A 52 6.65 6.21 12.85
CA PRO A 52 5.86 7.44 12.94
C PRO A 52 5.36 7.92 11.56
N GLN A 53 5.43 7.05 10.55
CA GLN A 53 5.10 7.38 9.17
C GLN A 53 3.58 7.42 9.02
N THR A 54 3.07 8.57 8.58
CA THR A 54 1.65 8.81 8.35
C THR A 54 1.11 7.99 7.17
N LEU A 55 1.96 7.74 6.17
CA LEU A 55 1.68 6.91 5.00
C LEU A 55 2.91 6.05 4.70
N ILE A 56 2.67 4.87 4.12
CA ILE A 56 3.70 3.93 3.70
C ILE A 56 3.48 3.55 2.25
N SER A 57 4.56 3.22 1.55
CA SER A 57 4.51 2.66 0.21
C SER A 57 4.14 1.18 0.24
N ALA A 58 3.17 0.80 -0.58
CA ALA A 58 2.74 -0.57 -0.77
C ALA A 58 2.47 -0.84 -2.25
N TYR A 59 2.63 -2.09 -2.66
CA TYR A 59 2.15 -2.58 -3.95
C TYR A 59 0.79 -3.25 -3.74
N ALA A 60 -0.21 -2.85 -4.51
CA ALA A 60 -1.49 -3.53 -4.61
C ALA A 60 -1.65 -4.13 -6.01
N GLU A 61 -2.07 -5.39 -6.08
CA GLU A 61 -2.34 -6.05 -7.35
C GLU A 61 -3.45 -5.31 -8.12
N GLU A 62 -3.34 -5.26 -9.45
CA GLU A 62 -4.20 -4.48 -10.37
C GLU A 62 -4.15 -2.94 -10.22
N ILE A 63 -3.53 -2.41 -9.17
CA ILE A 63 -3.43 -0.95 -8.94
C ILE A 63 -2.00 -0.45 -9.17
N GLY A 64 -0.99 -1.15 -8.64
CA GLY A 64 0.41 -0.74 -8.69
C GLY A 64 0.91 -0.22 -7.35
N LEU A 65 1.88 0.70 -7.40
CA LEU A 65 2.44 1.33 -6.20
C LEU A 65 1.49 2.38 -5.66
N ILE A 66 1.24 2.33 -4.36
CA ILE A 66 0.32 3.19 -3.65
C ILE A 66 0.90 3.61 -2.30
N SER A 67 0.47 4.76 -1.81
CA SER A 67 0.68 5.19 -0.45
C SER A 67 -0.61 5.03 0.36
N LEU A 68 -0.54 4.41 1.54
CA LEU A 68 -1.69 4.30 2.45
C LEU A 68 -1.27 4.33 3.92
N ASP A 69 -2.24 4.52 4.82
CA ASP A 69 -1.98 4.57 6.26
C ASP A 69 -1.75 3.15 6.83
N PRO A 70 -0.58 2.89 7.42
CA PRO A 70 -0.21 1.57 7.94
C PRO A 70 -1.10 1.09 9.10
N ARG A 71 -1.84 1.97 9.79
CA ARG A 71 -2.74 1.60 10.89
C ARG A 71 -3.90 0.72 10.44
N PHE A 72 -4.20 0.72 9.14
CA PHE A 72 -5.21 -0.15 8.54
C PHE A 72 -4.64 -1.47 8.03
N LEU A 73 -3.37 -1.77 8.31
CA LEU A 73 -2.72 -3.00 7.87
C LEU A 73 -2.47 -3.95 9.04
N ILE A 74 -2.68 -5.23 8.79
CA ILE A 74 -2.27 -6.32 9.68
C ILE A 74 -1.35 -7.26 8.92
N ALA A 75 -0.27 -7.71 9.54
CA ALA A 75 0.63 -8.68 8.92
C ALA A 75 -0.17 -9.94 8.57
N GLY A 76 -0.05 -10.39 7.32
CA GLY A 76 -0.60 -11.68 6.91
C GLY A 76 0.13 -12.79 7.66
N LEU A 77 -0.62 -13.81 8.11
CA LEU A 77 -0.06 -15.07 8.62
C LEU A 77 0.57 -15.88 7.48
#